data_AF-A0A2N6K153-F1
#
_entry.id   AF-A0A2N6K153-F1
#
_cell.length_a   1.000
_cell.length_b   1.000
_cell.length_c   1.000
_cell.angle_alpha   90.00
_cell.angle_beta   90.00
_cell.angle_gamma   90.00
#
_symmetry.space_group_name_H-M   'P 1'
#
loop_
_entity.id
_entity.type
_entity.pdbx_description
1 polymer ?
#
loop_
_entity_poly.entity_id
_entity_poly.type
_entity_poly.pdbx_seq_one_letter_code
_entity_poly.pdbx_strand_id
1 'polypeptide(L)'
;FIKELNLYKQKNIKNNKKPFFLIPSVIDLSYWFSPIRDQGSLNSCTAFAAIALLEYLENRNFGKFIDASPLFLYKAARNKMDVQGDVGASIRETMKVLALFGVPPEEAWPYEEDQVNEEPPPYCYAYAQNNQSLKYFLLDYAGITTESLLFQIKSVLAAGFPCIFGFTMYSSA
;
A
#
# COMPACT_ATOMS: atom_id res chain seq x y z
N PHE A 1 20.01 -3.90 3.40
CA PHE A 1 19.30 -2.89 2.62
C PHE A 1 19.35 -1.49 3.24
N ILE A 2 18.69 -1.19 4.37
CA ILE A 2 18.73 0.20 4.93
C ILE A 2 20.11 0.62 5.47
N LYS A 3 21.00 -0.33 5.83
CA LYS A 3 22.36 -0.01 6.29
C LYS A 3 23.31 0.50 5.19
N GLU A 4 22.98 0.35 3.90
CA GLU A 4 23.84 0.83 2.80
C GLU A 4 23.58 2.29 2.38
N LEU A 5 22.48 2.90 2.84
CA LEU A 5 22.23 4.34 2.62
C LEU A 5 23.10 5.26 3.52
N ASN A 6 23.92 4.70 4.40
CA ASN A 6 24.87 5.46 5.22
C ASN A 6 26.13 5.93 4.47
N LEU A 7 26.28 5.62 3.18
CA LEU A 7 27.39 6.15 2.37
C LEU A 7 27.38 7.68 2.20
N TYR A 8 26.27 8.36 2.52
CA TYR A 8 26.17 9.82 2.40
C TYR A 8 26.74 10.62 3.58
N LYS A 9 27.24 9.96 4.64
CA LYS A 9 27.85 10.65 5.80
C LYS A 9 29.37 10.81 5.74
N GLN A 10 30.05 10.44 4.65
CA GLN A 10 31.49 10.65 4.53
C GLN A 10 31.89 11.58 3.38
N LYS A 11 32.34 12.77 3.80
CA LYS A 11 33.42 13.62 3.25
C LYS A 11 33.38 13.99 1.75
N ASN A 12 33.26 15.30 1.51
CA ASN A 12 33.93 16.07 0.46
C ASN A 12 34.01 15.44 -0.94
N ILE A 13 32.89 15.41 -1.65
CA ILE A 13 32.92 15.27 -3.11
C ILE A 13 32.28 16.52 -3.72
N LYS A 14 33.14 17.43 -4.18
CA LYS A 14 32.83 18.37 -5.25
C LYS A 14 32.53 17.57 -6.52
N ASN A 15 31.30 17.09 -6.68
CA ASN A 15 30.74 16.70 -7.97
C ASN A 15 29.23 16.91 -7.95
N ASN A 16 28.78 17.86 -8.76
CA ASN A 16 27.39 18.20 -9.05
C ASN A 16 26.66 17.09 -9.84
N LYS A 17 26.88 15.81 -9.54
CA LYS A 17 26.11 14.72 -10.14
C LYS A 17 24.95 14.40 -9.22
N LYS A 18 23.76 14.90 -9.59
CA LYS A 18 22.52 14.51 -8.93
C LYS A 18 22.43 12.98 -8.92
N PRO A 19 22.07 12.33 -7.80
CA PRO A 19 22.16 10.88 -7.61
C PRO A 19 21.22 10.06 -8.50
N PHE A 20 20.38 10.70 -9.32
CA PHE A 20 19.47 10.06 -10.27
C PHE A 20 20.17 9.28 -11.39
N PHE A 21 21.46 9.48 -11.65
CA PHE A 21 22.15 8.86 -12.79
C PHE A 21 22.23 7.31 -12.71
N LEU A 22 22.08 6.73 -11.52
CA LEU A 22 22.15 5.28 -11.28
C LEU A 22 20.77 4.59 -11.31
N ILE A 23 19.68 5.35 -11.43
CA ILE A 23 18.33 4.80 -11.44
C ILE A 23 17.89 4.61 -12.90
N PRO A 24 17.26 3.47 -13.27
CA PRO A 24 16.68 3.29 -14.59
C PRO A 24 15.76 4.45 -14.95
N SER A 25 15.80 4.88 -16.22
CA SER A 25 14.95 5.98 -16.71
C SER A 25 13.46 5.60 -16.73
N VAL A 26 13.18 4.31 -16.89
CA VAL A 26 11.83 3.73 -16.91
C VAL A 26 11.84 2.51 -16.01
N ILE A 27 10.82 2.40 -15.16
CA ILE A 27 10.55 1.26 -14.30
C ILE A 27 9.08 0.93 -14.50
N ASP A 28 8.79 -0.31 -14.85
CA ASP A 28 7.43 -0.83 -14.94
C ASP A 28 7.33 -2.07 -14.06
N LEU A 29 6.42 -2.02 -13.08
CA LEU A 29 6.16 -3.11 -12.15
C LEU A 29 4.81 -3.79 -12.45
N SER A 30 4.06 -3.34 -13.45
CA SER A 30 2.68 -3.79 -13.75
C SER A 30 2.57 -5.29 -13.97
N TYR A 31 3.62 -5.95 -14.47
CA TYR A 31 3.67 -7.39 -14.71
C TYR A 31 3.28 -8.24 -13.49
N TRP A 32 3.60 -7.79 -12.27
CA TRP A 32 3.31 -8.55 -11.05
C TRP A 32 2.02 -8.13 -10.36
N PHE A 33 1.36 -7.07 -10.80
CA PHE A 33 0.08 -6.66 -10.21
C PHE A 33 -1.03 -7.65 -10.57
N SER A 34 -1.95 -7.85 -9.64
CA SER A 34 -3.24 -8.47 -9.91
C SER A 34 -4.07 -7.61 -10.89
N PRO A 35 -5.12 -8.17 -11.51
CA PRO A 35 -6.03 -7.41 -12.35
C PRO A 35 -6.59 -6.18 -11.62
N ILE A 36 -6.80 -5.09 -12.38
CA ILE A 36 -7.43 -3.88 -11.84
C ILE A 36 -8.85 -4.23 -11.38
N ARG A 37 -9.21 -3.80 -10.18
CA ARG A 37 -10.54 -3.99 -9.57
C ARG A 37 -11.32 -2.67 -9.56
N ASP A 38 -12.64 -2.78 -9.52
CA ASP A 38 -13.55 -1.65 -9.38
C ASP A 38 -13.95 -1.48 -7.91
N GLN A 39 -13.77 -0.29 -7.35
CA GLN A 39 -14.22 0.02 -5.98
C GLN A 39 -15.71 0.37 -5.90
N GLY A 40 -16.37 0.56 -7.04
CA GLY A 40 -17.78 0.92 -7.10
C GLY A 40 -18.03 2.30 -6.46
N SER A 41 -19.13 2.42 -5.72
CA SER A 41 -19.55 3.71 -5.15
C SER A 41 -18.94 4.03 -3.78
N LEU A 42 -18.27 3.08 -3.15
CA LEU A 42 -17.71 3.25 -1.80
C LEU A 42 -16.42 4.07 -1.78
N ASN A 43 -16.16 4.74 -0.65
CA ASN A 43 -14.92 5.47 -0.38
C ASN A 43 -13.74 4.55 0.07
N SER A 44 -13.66 3.34 -0.48
CA SER A 44 -12.78 2.24 -0.05
C SER A 44 -11.39 2.24 -0.71
N CYS A 45 -11.01 3.29 -1.45
CA CYS A 45 -9.81 3.33 -2.30
C CYS A 45 -8.50 2.93 -1.58
N THR A 46 -8.36 3.25 -0.29
CA THR A 46 -7.17 2.92 0.48
C THR A 46 -7.04 1.42 0.74
N ALA A 47 -8.16 0.69 0.89
CA ALA A 47 -8.16 -0.76 1.03
C ALA A 47 -7.76 -1.44 -0.29
N PHE A 48 -8.32 -1.00 -1.43
CA PHE A 48 -7.93 -1.48 -2.76
C PHE A 48 -6.45 -1.25 -3.04
N ALA A 49 -5.95 -0.05 -2.75
CA ALA A 49 -4.54 0.28 -2.93
C ALA A 49 -3.62 -0.60 -2.06
N ALA A 50 -3.99 -0.84 -0.80
CA ALA A 50 -3.22 -1.69 0.10
C ALA A 50 -3.24 -3.17 -0.31
N ILE A 51 -4.38 -3.67 -0.80
CA ILE A 51 -4.51 -5.04 -1.32
C ILE A 51 -3.69 -5.23 -2.58
N ALA A 52 -3.74 -4.29 -3.53
CA ALA A 52 -2.92 -4.37 -4.73
C ALA A 52 -1.41 -4.46 -4.40
N LEU A 53 -0.94 -3.78 -3.34
CA LEU A 53 0.44 -3.94 -2.86
C LEU A 53 0.71 -5.34 -2.29
N LEU A 54 -0.22 -5.89 -1.50
CA LEU A 54 -0.09 -7.23 -0.93
C LEU A 54 -0.02 -8.27 -2.04
N GLU A 55 -1.01 -8.27 -2.94
CA GLU A 55 -1.13 -9.21 -4.05
C GLU A 55 0.06 -9.11 -5.00
N TYR A 56 0.55 -7.89 -5.27
CA TYR A 56 1.79 -7.68 -6.00
C TYR A 56 2.97 -8.41 -5.35
N LEU A 57 3.14 -8.28 -4.02
CA LEU A 57 4.26 -8.89 -3.31
C LEU A 57 4.14 -10.41 -3.26
N GLU A 58 2.93 -10.95 -3.12
CA GLU A 58 2.69 -12.38 -3.20
C GLU A 58 3.03 -12.92 -4.59
N ASN A 59 2.51 -12.29 -5.63
CA ASN A 59 2.74 -12.70 -7.01
C ASN A 59 4.23 -12.61 -7.38
N ARG A 60 4.90 -11.51 -6.99
CA ARG A 60 6.33 -11.34 -7.23
C ARG A 60 7.20 -12.40 -6.54
N ASN A 61 6.83 -12.82 -5.33
CA ASN A 61 7.64 -13.75 -4.54
C ASN A 61 7.30 -15.22 -4.79
N PHE A 62 6.05 -15.53 -5.11
CA PHE A 62 5.52 -16.90 -5.15
C PHE A 62 4.86 -17.28 -6.48
N GLY A 63 4.73 -16.34 -7.43
CA GLY A 63 4.08 -16.56 -8.72
C GLY A 63 2.55 -16.74 -8.64
N LYS A 64 1.96 -16.41 -7.50
CA LYS A 64 0.52 -16.43 -7.23
C LYS A 64 0.18 -15.41 -6.15
N PHE A 65 -1.07 -14.95 -6.13
CA PHE A 65 -1.60 -14.07 -5.10
C PHE A 65 -2.95 -14.61 -4.60
N ILE A 66 -3.34 -14.21 -3.39
CA ILE A 66 -4.72 -14.39 -2.90
C ILE A 66 -5.61 -13.29 -3.48
N ASP A 67 -6.84 -13.60 -3.87
CA ASP A 67 -7.83 -12.55 -4.12
C ASP A 67 -8.30 -12.05 -2.76
N ALA A 68 -7.79 -10.90 -2.29
CA ALA A 68 -7.99 -10.45 -0.91
C ALA A 68 -9.24 -9.57 -0.77
N SER A 69 -9.94 -9.63 0.37
CA SER A 69 -11.17 -8.85 0.61
C SER A 69 -10.93 -7.35 0.93
N PRO A 70 -11.25 -6.39 0.03
CA PRO A 70 -11.14 -4.97 0.31
C PRO A 70 -12.20 -4.50 1.28
N LEU A 71 -13.39 -5.10 1.27
CA LEU A 71 -14.46 -4.72 2.17
C LEU A 71 -14.09 -5.03 3.62
N PHE A 72 -13.47 -6.19 3.87
CA PHE A 72 -12.95 -6.55 5.19
C PHE A 72 -11.91 -5.53 5.65
N LEU A 73 -10.89 -5.29 4.80
CA LEU A 73 -9.79 -4.39 5.15
C LEU A 73 -10.30 -2.96 5.39
N TYR A 74 -11.23 -2.50 4.56
CA TYR A 74 -11.86 -1.19 4.68
C TYR A 74 -12.67 -1.04 5.97
N LYS A 75 -13.50 -2.02 6.29
CA LYS A 75 -14.30 -2.03 7.52
C LYS A 75 -13.42 -2.09 8.77
N ALA A 76 -12.42 -2.96 8.80
CA ALA A 76 -11.49 -3.05 9.92
C ALA A 76 -10.66 -1.76 10.10
N ALA A 77 -10.28 -1.09 9.00
CA ALA A 77 -9.62 0.22 9.04
C ALA A 77 -10.51 1.32 9.64
N ARG A 78 -11.78 1.37 9.26
CA ARG A 78 -12.75 2.32 9.85
C ARG A 78 -13.02 2.04 11.32
N ASN A 79 -13.13 0.77 11.71
CA ASN A 79 -13.24 0.39 13.12
C ASN A 79 -12.01 0.86 13.91
N LYS A 80 -10.80 0.73 13.35
CA LYS A 80 -9.57 1.24 13.98
C LYS A 80 -9.55 2.76 14.12
N MET A 81 -10.19 3.46 13.21
CA MET A 81 -10.35 4.92 13.23
C MET A 81 -11.48 5.41 14.14
N ASP A 82 -12.29 4.50 14.69
CA ASP A 82 -13.50 4.81 15.45
C ASP A 82 -14.50 5.69 14.67
N VAL A 83 -14.68 5.37 13.38
CA VAL A 83 -15.62 6.06 12.49
C VAL A 83 -16.69 5.11 11.96
N GLN A 84 -17.88 5.66 11.73
CA GLN A 84 -19.04 4.94 11.21
C GLN A 84 -19.42 5.46 9.82
N GLY A 85 -20.08 4.62 9.02
CA GLY A 85 -20.48 4.96 7.66
C GLY A 85 -19.34 4.88 6.63
N ASP A 86 -19.65 5.24 5.40
CA ASP A 86 -18.72 5.24 4.28
C ASP A 86 -17.98 6.58 4.17
N VAL A 87 -17.09 6.85 5.12
CA VAL A 87 -16.34 8.13 5.23
C VAL A 87 -14.89 8.04 4.75
N GLY A 88 -14.52 6.92 4.15
CA GLY A 88 -13.14 6.60 3.80
C GLY A 88 -12.31 6.14 4.99
N ALA A 89 -11.09 5.73 4.70
CA ALA A 89 -10.10 5.33 5.69
C ALA A 89 -8.73 5.86 5.32
N SER A 90 -7.93 6.25 6.31
CA SER A 90 -6.56 6.73 6.04
C SER A 90 -5.65 5.58 5.58
N ILE A 91 -4.71 5.86 4.68
CA ILE A 91 -3.68 4.89 4.25
C ILE A 91 -2.94 4.33 5.47
N ARG A 92 -2.61 5.19 6.44
CA ARG A 92 -1.87 4.80 7.64
C ARG A 92 -2.62 3.76 8.46
N GLU A 93 -3.89 4.01 8.76
CA GLU A 93 -4.69 3.07 9.55
C GLU A 93 -4.99 1.79 8.77
N THR A 94 -5.21 1.89 7.45
CA THR A 94 -5.37 0.73 6.56
C THR A 94 -4.14 -0.18 6.60
N MET A 95 -2.93 0.38 6.43
CA MET A 95 -1.69 -0.41 6.49
C MET A 95 -1.44 -0.99 7.89
N LYS A 96 -1.81 -0.28 8.96
CA LYS A 96 -1.73 -0.82 10.33
C LYS A 96 -2.67 -2.01 10.50
N VAL A 97 -3.91 -1.92 10.03
CA VAL A 97 -4.88 -3.02 10.10
C VAL A 97 -4.38 -4.22 9.31
N LEU A 98 -3.88 -4.00 8.09
CA LEU A 98 -3.30 -5.07 7.28
C LEU A 98 -2.11 -5.75 7.97
N ALA A 99 -1.30 -4.99 8.74
CA ALA A 99 -0.19 -5.56 9.51
C ALA A 99 -0.64 -6.24 10.82
N LEU A 100 -1.74 -5.78 11.43
CA LEU A 100 -2.25 -6.29 12.70
C LEU A 100 -3.10 -7.54 12.54
N PHE A 101 -4.00 -7.54 11.54
CA PHE A 101 -4.97 -8.60 11.33
C PHE A 101 -4.68 -9.41 10.06
N GLY A 102 -4.08 -8.77 9.05
CA GLY A 102 -4.01 -9.32 7.70
C GLY A 102 -5.29 -9.05 6.94
N VAL A 103 -5.57 -9.88 5.94
CA VAL A 103 -6.78 -9.80 5.13
C VAL A 103 -7.20 -11.21 4.70
N PRO A 104 -8.49 -11.58 4.81
CA PRO A 104 -8.95 -12.87 4.33
C PRO A 104 -9.15 -12.83 2.80
N PRO A 105 -9.30 -13.99 2.16
CA PRO A 105 -9.73 -14.05 0.77
C PRO A 105 -11.11 -13.39 0.56
N GLU A 106 -11.34 -12.86 -0.64
CA GLU A 106 -12.59 -12.27 -1.10
C GLU A 106 -13.80 -13.18 -0.83
N GLU A 107 -13.64 -14.48 -1.09
CA GLU A 107 -14.68 -15.50 -0.85
C GLU A 107 -15.16 -15.57 0.61
N ALA A 108 -14.32 -15.17 1.58
CA ALA A 108 -14.67 -15.17 3.00
C ALA A 108 -15.38 -13.88 3.44
N TRP A 109 -15.22 -12.78 2.71
CA TRP A 109 -15.95 -11.54 2.96
C TRP A 109 -16.10 -10.76 1.64
N PRO A 110 -17.12 -11.11 0.83
CA PRO A 110 -17.26 -10.56 -0.52
C PRO A 110 -17.47 -9.06 -0.53
N TYR A 111 -17.08 -8.41 -1.62
CA TYR A 111 -17.29 -6.98 -1.84
C TYR A 111 -18.74 -6.67 -2.22
N GLU A 112 -19.61 -6.63 -1.22
CA GLU A 112 -21.00 -6.20 -1.34
C GLU A 112 -21.15 -4.79 -0.76
N GLU A 113 -21.50 -3.80 -1.60
CA GLU A 113 -21.48 -2.39 -1.20
C GLU A 113 -22.51 -2.07 -0.09
N ASP A 114 -23.65 -2.76 -0.07
CA ASP A 114 -24.68 -2.63 0.95
C ASP A 114 -24.21 -3.14 2.33
N GLN A 115 -23.22 -4.03 2.36
CA GLN A 115 -22.61 -4.55 3.58
C GLN A 115 -21.49 -3.66 4.15
N VAL A 116 -21.28 -2.45 3.59
CA VAL A 116 -20.20 -1.55 4.03
C VAL A 116 -20.18 -1.29 5.54
N ASN A 117 -21.32 -1.31 6.22
CA ASN A 117 -21.34 -1.07 7.67
C ASN A 117 -21.39 -2.35 8.52
N GLU A 118 -21.58 -3.51 7.88
CA GLU A 118 -21.66 -4.79 8.57
C GLU A 118 -20.30 -5.20 9.14
N GLU A 119 -20.33 -5.85 10.29
CA GLU A 119 -19.11 -6.38 10.92
C GLU A 119 -18.76 -7.74 10.34
N PRO A 120 -17.51 -7.96 9.89
CA PRO A 120 -17.07 -9.27 9.47
C PRO A 120 -17.15 -10.24 10.66
N PRO A 121 -17.65 -11.46 10.47
CA PRO A 121 -17.71 -12.45 11.52
C PRO A 121 -16.29 -12.82 12.00
N PRO A 122 -16.15 -13.31 13.25
CA PRO A 122 -14.83 -13.60 13.84
C PRO A 122 -13.94 -14.54 13.01
N TYR A 123 -14.53 -15.44 12.20
CA TYR A 123 -13.77 -16.34 11.36
C TYR A 123 -12.98 -15.59 10.26
N CYS A 124 -13.48 -14.46 9.76
CA CYS A 124 -12.77 -13.63 8.78
C CYS A 124 -11.46 -13.10 9.38
N TYR A 125 -11.49 -12.64 10.63
CA TYR A 125 -10.30 -12.19 11.35
C TYR A 125 -9.31 -13.32 11.62
N ALA A 126 -9.79 -14.53 11.94
CA ALA A 126 -8.93 -15.70 12.11
C ALA A 126 -8.27 -16.11 10.78
N TYR A 127 -9.02 -16.10 9.68
CA TYR A 127 -8.49 -16.44 8.35
C TYR A 127 -7.51 -15.37 7.86
N ALA A 128 -7.77 -14.09 8.14
CA ALA A 128 -6.91 -12.97 7.77
C ALA A 128 -5.46 -13.13 8.26
N GLN A 129 -5.25 -13.84 9.38
CA GLN A 129 -3.93 -14.06 9.96
C GLN A 129 -2.95 -14.76 9.00
N ASN A 130 -3.45 -15.54 8.05
CA ASN A 130 -2.64 -16.23 7.06
C ASN A 130 -1.94 -15.27 6.07
N ASN A 131 -2.48 -14.05 5.90
CA ASN A 131 -2.00 -13.06 4.93
C ASN A 131 -1.62 -11.74 5.63
N GLN A 132 -0.98 -11.84 6.80
CA GLN A 132 -0.51 -10.67 7.53
C GLN A 132 0.69 -10.01 6.84
N SER A 133 0.57 -8.70 6.59
CA SER A 133 1.72 -7.92 6.13
C SER A 133 2.70 -7.72 7.28
N LEU A 134 3.87 -8.35 7.19
CA LEU A 134 4.82 -8.37 8.31
C LEU A 134 5.51 -7.03 8.55
N LYS A 135 5.71 -6.23 7.48
CA LYS A 135 6.46 -4.96 7.55
C LYS A 135 5.99 -3.97 6.49
N TYR A 136 5.77 -2.74 6.91
CA TYR A 136 5.60 -1.57 6.04
C TYR A 136 6.47 -0.43 6.56
N PHE A 137 6.76 0.55 5.71
CA PHE A 137 7.54 1.73 6.07
C PHE A 137 7.03 2.97 5.33
N LEU A 138 7.25 4.13 5.92
CA LEU A 138 6.87 5.42 5.34
C LEU A 138 7.99 5.93 4.42
N LEU A 139 7.59 6.50 3.29
CA LEU A 139 8.52 7.21 2.41
C LEU A 139 8.63 8.70 2.76
N ASP A 140 7.58 9.25 3.36
CA ASP A 140 7.33 10.68 3.58
C ASP A 140 7.45 11.08 5.07
N TYR A 141 8.63 10.89 5.66
CA TYR A 141 8.85 11.27 7.06
C TYR A 141 8.97 12.80 7.26
N ALA A 142 8.68 13.25 8.49
CA ALA A 142 8.70 14.68 8.83
C ALA A 142 10.06 15.33 8.51
N GLY A 143 10.03 16.44 7.77
CA GLY A 143 11.22 17.19 7.38
C GLY A 143 11.96 16.67 6.14
N ILE A 144 11.45 15.64 5.45
CA ILE A 144 11.99 15.23 4.15
C ILE A 144 11.78 16.33 3.10
N THR A 145 12.80 16.60 2.28
CA THR A 145 12.65 17.53 1.15
C THR A 145 11.97 16.84 -0.03
N THR A 146 11.26 17.59 -0.87
CA THR A 146 10.61 17.06 -2.09
C THR A 146 11.58 16.30 -2.98
N GLU A 147 12.81 16.82 -3.12
CA GLU A 147 13.86 16.19 -3.94
C GLU A 147 14.30 14.84 -3.38
N SER A 148 14.46 14.76 -2.05
CA SER A 148 14.81 13.51 -1.35
C SER A 148 13.68 12.50 -1.42
N LEU A 149 12.43 12.94 -1.25
CA LEU A 149 11.25 12.09 -1.36
C LEU A 149 11.12 11.51 -2.77
N LEU A 150 11.26 12.33 -3.80
CA LEU A 150 11.21 11.87 -5.19
C LEU A 150 12.34 10.88 -5.49
N PHE A 151 13.55 11.14 -5.00
CA PHE A 151 14.67 10.19 -5.12
C PHE A 151 14.37 8.86 -4.42
N GLN A 152 13.78 8.92 -3.22
CA GLN A 152 13.43 7.73 -2.44
C GLN A 152 12.34 6.90 -3.12
N ILE A 153 11.26 7.53 -3.62
CA ILE A 153 10.21 6.86 -4.38
C ILE A 153 10.82 6.14 -5.59
N LYS A 154 11.63 6.84 -6.40
CA LYS A 154 12.29 6.24 -7.57
C LYS A 154 13.22 5.08 -7.19
N SER A 155 13.95 5.19 -6.10
CA SER A 155 14.86 4.14 -5.63
C SER A 155 14.10 2.89 -5.17
N VAL A 156 12.97 3.07 -4.49
CA VAL A 156 12.13 1.97 -4.00
C VAL A 156 11.44 1.26 -5.18
N LEU A 157 10.95 2.02 -6.17
CA LEU A 157 10.45 1.46 -7.43
C LEU A 157 11.56 0.70 -8.17
N ALA A 158 12.78 1.22 -8.23
CA ALA A 158 13.91 0.56 -8.91
C ALA A 158 14.30 -0.76 -8.23
N ALA A 159 14.09 -0.87 -6.92
CA ALA A 159 14.24 -2.11 -6.17
C ALA A 159 13.03 -3.08 -6.35
N GLY A 160 12.04 -2.69 -7.13
CA GLY A 160 10.83 -3.45 -7.44
C GLY A 160 9.79 -3.42 -6.33
N PHE A 161 9.80 -2.42 -5.46
CA PHE A 161 8.78 -2.22 -4.45
C PHE A 161 7.83 -1.09 -4.88
N PRO A 162 6.55 -1.37 -5.14
CA PRO A 162 5.56 -0.33 -5.35
C PRO A 162 5.25 0.40 -4.03
N CYS A 163 4.60 1.56 -4.15
CA CYS A 163 4.15 2.36 -3.02
C CYS A 163 2.74 2.89 -3.26
N ILE A 164 2.02 3.14 -2.18
CA ILE A 164 0.71 3.81 -2.19
C ILE A 164 0.87 5.24 -1.69
N PHE A 165 0.09 6.15 -2.26
CA PHE A 165 0.03 7.55 -1.86
C PHE A 165 -1.37 8.10 -2.11
N GLY A 166 -1.73 9.18 -1.42
CA GLY A 166 -2.98 9.91 -1.63
C GLY A 166 -2.71 11.21 -2.37
N PHE A 167 -3.70 11.66 -3.14
CA PHE A 167 -3.68 12.95 -3.83
C PHE A 167 -5.09 13.52 -3.94
N THR A 168 -5.21 14.83 -4.09
CA THR A 168 -6.49 15.50 -4.27
C THR A 168 -6.94 15.40 -5.72
N MET A 169 -8.15 14.89 -5.94
CA MET A 169 -8.80 14.88 -7.24
C MET A 169 -9.47 16.24 -7.52
N TYR A 170 -9.27 16.77 -8.73
CA TYR A 170 -9.93 17.97 -9.22
C TYR A 170 -10.73 17.59 -10.47
N SER A 171 -11.92 18.19 -10.66
CA SER A 171 -12.61 18.09 -11.94
C SER A 171 -11.78 18.82 -13.00
N SER A 172 -11.26 18.08 -13.97
CA SER A 172 -10.68 18.70 -15.17
C SER A 172 -11.82 19.31 -15.98
N ALA A 173 -11.92 20.64 -15.95
CA ALA A 173 -12.76 21.40 -16.86
C ALA A 173 -12.24 21.29 -18.30
#